data_AF-A0A392QCS8-F1
#
_entry.id   AF-A0A392QCS8-F1
#
_cell.length_a   1.000
_cell.length_b   1.000
_cell.length_c   1.000
_cell.angle_alpha   90.00
_cell.angle_beta   90.00
_cell.angle_gamma   90.00
#
_symmetry.space_group_name_H-M   'P 1'
#
loop_
_entity.id
_entity.type
_entity.pdbx_description
1 polymer ?
#
loop_
_entity_poly.entity_id
_entity_poly.type
_entity_poly.pdbx_seq_one_letter_code
_entity_poly.pdbx_strand_id
1 'polypeptide(L)' 'MQGIGADDIKALKARKLIVPQTWKGYSVKKGPNYAPKRKKVVTDLTRDNLQSGEWKELEFKEYNYSAKGQPLEGGNLHPL' A
#
# COMPACT_ATOMS: atom_id res chain seq x y z
N MET A 1 -24.48 -11.86 37.83
CA MET A 1 -23.09 -12.11 37.42
C MET A 1 -22.25 -10.93 37.85
N GLN A 2 -21.30 -11.12 38.76
CA GLN A 2 -20.39 -10.05 39.20
C GLN A 2 -19.43 -9.74 38.03
N GLY A 3 -19.39 -8.49 37.58
CA GLY A 3 -18.42 -8.07 36.56
C GLY A 3 -17.00 -8.04 37.14
N ILE A 4 -16.01 -8.37 36.32
CA ILE A 4 -14.59 -8.30 36.71
C ILE A 4 -14.17 -6.83 36.78
N GLY A 5 -13.57 -6.41 37.90
CA GLY A 5 -13.11 -5.03 38.10
C GLY A 5 -11.83 -4.69 37.33
N ALA A 6 -11.53 -3.39 37.19
CA ALA A 6 -10.30 -2.94 36.51
C ALA A 6 -9.02 -3.41 37.23
N ASP A 7 -9.04 -3.44 38.57
CA ASP A 7 -7.93 -3.91 39.40
C ASP A 7 -7.70 -5.42 39.22
N ASP A 8 -8.77 -6.20 39.12
CA ASP A 8 -8.69 -7.64 38.85
C ASP A 8 -8.07 -7.90 37.47
N ILE A 9 -8.49 -7.16 36.43
CA ILE A 9 -7.91 -7.27 35.09
C ILE A 9 -6.42 -6.94 35.11
N LYS A 10 -5.99 -5.91 35.85
CA LYS A 10 -4.58 -5.54 35.99
C LYS A 10 -3.78 -6.65 36.69
N ALA A 11 -4.35 -7.21 37.75
CA ALA A 11 -3.73 -8.28 38.52
C ALA A 11 -3.61 -9.59 37.70
N LEU A 12 -4.59 -9.88 36.84
CA LEU A 12 -4.56 -11.02 35.91
C LEU A 12 -3.54 -10.82 34.77
N LYS A 13 -3.44 -9.60 34.22
CA LYS A 13 -2.41 -9.25 33.21
C LYS A 13 -0.99 -9.38 33.79
N ALA A 14 -0.75 -8.84 34.99
CA ALA A 14 0.56 -8.91 35.65
C ALA A 14 1.01 -10.36 35.91
N ARG A 15 0.05 -11.27 36.18
CA ARG A 15 0.31 -12.70 36.37
C ARG A 15 0.34 -13.51 35.06
N LYS A 16 0.25 -12.86 33.89
CA LYS A 16 0.21 -13.51 32.57
C LYS A 16 -0.95 -14.50 32.39
N LEU A 17 -2.05 -14.31 33.10
CA LEU A 17 -3.23 -15.19 33.02
C LEU A 17 -4.18 -14.80 31.89
N ILE A 18 -4.07 -13.57 31.37
CA ILE A 18 -4.85 -13.07 30.24
C ILE A 18 -3.96 -12.27 29.28
N VAL A 19 -4.31 -12.29 27.99
CA VAL A 19 -3.62 -11.52 26.95
C VAL A 19 -4.65 -10.67 26.21
N PRO A 20 -4.43 -9.34 26.07
CA PRO A 20 -5.32 -8.51 25.27
C PRO A 20 -5.20 -8.88 23.79
N GLN A 21 -6.32 -9.18 23.15
CA GLN A 21 -6.41 -9.36 21.69
C GLN A 21 -6.98 -8.09 21.09
N THR A 22 -6.22 -7.43 20.21
CA THR A 22 -6.69 -6.24 19.50
C THR A 22 -7.24 -6.66 18.14
N TRP A 23 -8.53 -6.42 17.91
CA TRP A 23 -9.13 -6.56 16.59
C TRP A 23 -9.17 -5.20 15.88
N LYS A 24 -8.60 -5.13 14.68
CA LYS A 24 -8.61 -3.93 13.84
C LYS A 24 -9.62 -4.15 12.71
N GLY A 25 -10.76 -3.48 12.81
CA GLY A 25 -11.76 -3.42 11.75
C GLY A 25 -11.76 -2.05 11.07
N TYR A 26 -12.00 -2.03 9.77
CA TYR A 26 -12.18 -0.80 9.01
C TYR A 26 -13.60 -0.75 8.44
N SER A 27 -14.27 0.40 8.60
CA SER A 27 -15.50 0.71 7.89
C SER A 27 -15.16 1.66 6.74
N VAL A 28 -15.30 1.18 5.51
CA VAL A 28 -14.97 1.94 4.29
C VAL A 28 -16.24 2.40 3.58
N LYS A 29 -16.22 3.64 3.10
CA LYS A 29 -17.30 4.26 2.31
C LYS A 29 -16.73 4.74 0.97
N LYS A 30 -17.60 4.88 -0.03
CA LYS A 30 -17.22 5.43 -1.34
C LYS A 30 -16.75 6.86 -1.16
N GLY A 31 -15.49 7.14 -1.47
CA GLY A 31 -14.92 8.48 -1.46
C GLY A 31 -15.20 9.24 -2.77
N PRO A 32 -14.78 10.51 -2.88
CA PRO A 32 -15.00 11.35 -4.06
C PRO A 32 -14.48 10.74 -5.38
N ASN A 33 -13.38 9.98 -5.31
CA ASN A 33 -12.77 9.30 -6.45
C ASN A 33 -13.20 7.83 -6.58
N TYR A 34 -14.33 7.44 -5.99
CA TYR A 34 -14.84 6.08 -6.13
C TYR A 34 -15.22 5.81 -7.58
N ALA A 35 -14.52 4.86 -8.21
CA ALA A 35 -14.79 4.41 -9.56
C ALA A 35 -15.24 2.94 -9.54
N PRO A 36 -16.46 2.60 -9.99
CA PRO A 36 -16.96 1.21 -10.02
C PRO A 36 -16.18 0.34 -11.03
N LYS A 37 -15.55 0.95 -12.03
CA LYS A 37 -14.57 0.33 -12.91
C LYS A 37 -13.23 1.03 -12.71
N ARG A 38 -12.16 0.26 -12.59
CA ARG A 38 -10.80 0.81 -12.47
C ARG A 38 -10.44 1.53 -13.77
N LYS A 39 -10.13 2.83 -13.68
CA LYS A 39 -9.54 3.56 -14.81
C LYS A 39 -8.19 2.93 -15.15
N LYS A 40 -7.95 2.70 -16.45
CA LYS A 40 -6.61 2.32 -16.92
C LYS A 40 -5.76 3.58 -16.98
N VAL A 41 -4.96 3.81 -15.96
CA VAL A 41 -3.89 4.81 -15.99
C VAL A 41 -2.76 4.31 -16.88
N VAL A 42 -2.23 5.20 -17.70
CA VAL A 42 -1.12 4.86 -18.61
C VAL A 42 0.16 4.76 -17.79
N THR A 43 0.96 3.72 -18.06
CA THR A 43 2.20 3.48 -17.30
C THR A 43 3.36 4.28 -17.88
N ASP A 44 3.49 4.28 -19.20
CA ASP A 44 4.58 4.94 -19.90
C ASP A 44 4.05 5.79 -21.05
N LEU A 45 4.75 6.88 -21.32
CA LEU A 45 4.49 7.73 -22.48
C LEU A 45 4.91 6.99 -23.75
N THR A 46 3.97 6.71 -24.64
CA THR A 46 4.25 6.08 -25.94
C THR A 46 4.45 7.14 -27.03
N ARG A 47 5.07 6.73 -28.14
CA ARG A 47 5.26 7.57 -29.32
C ARG A 47 3.93 8.03 -29.91
N ASP A 48 2.95 7.13 -29.98
CA ASP A 48 1.63 7.43 -30.54
C ASP A 48 0.89 8.46 -29.69
N ASN A 49 1.00 8.36 -28.36
CA ASN A 49 0.43 9.35 -27.44
C ASN A 49 1.06 10.73 -27.63
N LEU A 50 2.38 10.79 -27.90
CA LEU A 50 3.09 12.03 -28.20
C LEU A 50 2.64 12.63 -29.54
N GLN A 51 2.51 11.80 -30.58
CA GLN A 51 2.15 12.23 -31.93
C GLN A 51 0.69 12.70 -32.02
N SER A 52 -0.23 12.02 -31.34
CA SER A 52 -1.65 12.38 -31.28
C SER A 52 -1.95 13.56 -30.35
N GLY A 53 -1.05 13.86 -29.41
CA GLY A 53 -1.26 14.90 -28.40
C GLY A 53 -2.10 14.45 -27.20
N GLU A 54 -2.60 13.22 -27.19
CA GLU A 54 -3.41 12.63 -26.10
C GLU A 54 -2.67 12.58 -24.76
N TRP A 55 -1.33 12.60 -24.79
CA TRP A 55 -0.50 12.62 -23.58
C TRP A 55 -0.84 13.72 -22.57
N LYS A 56 -1.48 14.82 -23.01
CA LYS A 56 -1.87 15.94 -22.15
C LYS A 56 -3.07 15.64 -21.25
N GLU A 57 -3.95 14.74 -21.69
CA GLU A 57 -5.22 14.44 -21.02
C GLU A 57 -5.19 13.08 -20.29
N LEU A 58 -4.16 12.27 -20.53
CA LEU A 58 -4.00 10.96 -19.92
C LEU A 58 -3.55 11.07 -18.45
N GLU A 59 -4.23 10.32 -17.59
CA GLU A 59 -3.79 10.11 -16.21
C GLU A 59 -2.68 9.05 -16.19
N PHE A 60 -1.50 9.43 -15.72
CA PHE A 60 -0.35 8.51 -15.57
C PHE A 60 -0.30 7.92 -14.17
N LYS A 61 0.17 6.68 -14.07
CA LYS A 61 0.46 6.06 -12.79
C LYS A 61 1.66 6.78 -12.15
N GLU A 62 1.56 7.10 -10.87
CA GLU A 62 2.68 7.70 -10.12
C GLU A 62 3.92 6.80 -10.16
N TYR A 63 5.06 7.41 -10.48
CA TYR A 63 6.33 6.71 -10.55
C TYR A 63 6.91 6.48 -9.16
N ASN A 64 7.36 5.26 -8.88
CA ASN A 64 7.99 4.94 -7.60
C ASN A 64 9.50 5.27 -7.65
N TYR A 65 9.87 6.50 -7.28
CA TYR A 65 11.27 6.95 -7.23
C TYR A 65 12.12 6.26 -6.15
N SER A 66 11.50 5.55 -5.20
CA SER A 66 12.24 4.80 -4.17
C SER A 66 12.62 3.39 -4.62
N ALA A 67 12.15 2.94 -5.78
CA ALA A 67 12.48 1.62 -6.31
C ALA A 67 13.90 1.62 -6.92
N LYS A 68 14.63 0.51 -6.73
CA LYS A 68 15.83 0.26 -7.53
C LYS A 68 15.40 0.02 -8.98
N GLY A 69 16.01 0.77 -9.90
CA GLY A 69 15.76 0.61 -11.34
C GLY A 69 16.26 -0.73 -11.87
N GLN A 70 15.96 -1.00 -13.14
CA GLN A 70 16.49 -2.17 -13.82
C GLN A 70 18.03 -2.08 -13.89
N PRO A 71 18.77 -3.14 -13.52
CA PRO A 71 20.22 -3.15 -13.71
C PRO A 71 20.55 -3.05 -15.20
N LEU A 72 21.61 -2.33 -15.53
CA LEU A 72 22.12 -2.31 -16.90
C LEU A 72 22.88 -3.61 -17.15
N GLU A 73 22.67 -4.21 -18.32
CA GLU A 73 23.47 -5.33 -18.80
C GLU A 73 24.89 -4.84 -19.13
N GLY A 74 25.82 -5.05 -18.20
CA GLY A 74 27.24 -4.76 -18.36
C GLY A 74 28.04 -6.06 -18.34
N GLY A 75 29.17 -6.09 -19.07
CA GLY A 75 30.14 -7.16 -18.91
C GLY A 75 30.76 -7.14 -17.51
N ASN A 76 31.08 -8.32 -16.99
CA ASN A 76 31.74 -8.47 -15.69
C ASN A 76 33.12 -9.08 -15.87
N LEU A 77 34.12 -8.56 -15.15
CA LEU A 77 35.41 -9.22 -15.02
C LEU A 77 35.35 -10.31 -13.96
N HIS A 78 36.20 -11.33 -14.12
CA HIS A 78 36.36 -12.34 -13.09
C HIS A 78 36.93 -11.70 -11.81
N PRO A 79 36.39 -11.99 -10.61
CA PRO A 79 36.85 -11.35 -9.38
C PRO A 79 38.24 -11.78 -8.89
N LEU A 80 38.75 -12.93 -9.37
CA LEU A 80 40.11 -13.41 -9.11
C LEU A 80 41.03 -13.07 -10.28
#